data_AF-A0A818BV73-F1
#
_entry.id   AF-A0A818BV73-F1
#
_cell.length_a   1.000
_cell.length_b   1.000
_cell.length_c   1.000
_cell.angle_alpha   90.00
_cell.angle_beta   90.00
_cell.angle_gamma   90.00
#
_symmetry.space_group_name_H-M   'P 1'
#
loop_
_entity.id
_entity.type
_entity.pdbx_description
1 polymer ?
#
loop_
_entity_poly.entity_id
_entity_poly.type
_entity_poly.pdbx_seq_one_letter_code
_entity_poly.pdbx_strand_id
1 'polypeptide(L)'
;MYTFLLFLLFAIAKAVDGYICLERRVPDQIRLAFAGNNAVNVGWHSYACPFRIDNPNPTPTVFYGLSRTTLKFTSVNRQSKAYNRRNIIKTSWFYSVELRNLKPSTIYYYKIAASQYVSASNIYSFKSPPTLGDRRRAINIAAYGDLGVDGLLGTVTNGAGLFERALRALQRILPKVDFFLHHGDICYADNTPLLLFGKTYEEAMDYCQTAMMKITSTRFYMTAVLTYSKITNKPS
;
A
#
# COMPACT_ATOMS: atom_id res chain seq x y z
N MET A 1 -10.34 45.60 19.34
CA MET A 1 -11.38 44.88 18.58
C MET A 1 -10.79 43.95 17.52
N TYR A 2 -9.85 44.42 16.68
CA TYR A 2 -9.19 43.60 15.64
C TYR A 2 -8.35 42.42 16.17
N THR A 3 -7.65 42.59 17.29
CA THR A 3 -6.87 41.53 17.96
C THR A 3 -7.76 40.38 18.47
N PHE A 4 -8.93 40.71 19.01
CA PHE A 4 -9.89 39.70 19.49
C PHE A 4 -10.48 38.89 18.33
N LEU A 5 -10.79 39.55 17.20
CA LEU A 5 -11.23 38.90 15.97
C LEU A 5 -10.17 37.95 15.40
N LEU A 6 -8.89 38.35 15.41
CA LEU A 6 -7.76 37.54 14.99
C LEU A 6 -7.56 36.31 15.87
N PHE A 7 -7.67 36.44 17.19
CA PHE A 7 -7.61 35.32 18.12
C PHE A 7 -8.79 34.35 17.93
N LEU A 8 -10.00 34.87 17.71
CA LEU A 8 -11.18 34.04 17.44
C LEU A 8 -11.04 33.27 16.12
N LEU A 9 -10.54 33.92 15.06
CA LEU A 9 -10.21 33.28 13.78
C LEU A 9 -9.14 32.19 13.93
N PHE A 10 -8.09 32.43 14.73
CA PHE A 10 -7.04 31.43 15.00
C PHE A 10 -7.56 30.24 15.80
N ALA A 11 -8.43 30.48 16.79
CA ALA A 11 -9.06 29.44 17.59
C ALA A 11 -10.03 28.60 16.75
N ILE A 12 -10.81 29.23 15.87
CA ILE A 12 -11.69 28.56 14.91
C ILE A 12 -10.85 27.75 13.91
N ALA A 13 -9.77 28.30 13.36
CA ALA A 13 -8.87 27.57 12.46
C ALA A 13 -8.26 26.33 13.12
N LYS A 14 -7.78 26.43 14.37
CA LYS A 14 -7.28 25.30 15.17
C LYS A 14 -8.36 24.26 15.48
N ALA A 15 -9.58 24.70 15.78
CA ALA A 15 -10.70 23.80 16.02
C ALA A 15 -11.08 23.04 14.73
N VAL A 16 -11.17 23.74 13.59
CA VAL A 16 -11.47 23.17 12.27
C VAL A 16 -10.37 22.20 11.81
N ASP A 17 -9.10 22.46 12.11
CA ASP A 17 -7.96 21.56 11.86
C ASP A 17 -8.14 20.21 12.56
N GLY A 18 -8.69 20.24 13.78
CA GLY A 18 -9.10 19.05 14.52
C GLY A 18 -10.21 18.27 13.82
N TYR A 19 -11.26 18.96 13.35
CA TYR A 19 -12.44 18.35 12.69
C TYR A 19 -12.12 17.74 11.31
N ILE A 20 -11.26 18.37 10.50
CA ILE A 20 -10.89 17.89 9.16
C ILE A 20 -10.05 16.59 9.22
N CYS A 21 -9.35 16.35 10.33
CA CYS A 21 -8.59 15.13 10.60
C CYS A 21 -9.37 14.08 11.41
N LEU A 22 -10.64 14.30 11.79
CA LEU A 22 -11.37 13.39 12.68
C LEU A 22 -11.63 12.00 12.08
N GLU A 23 -11.74 11.91 10.75
CA GLU A 23 -11.80 10.61 10.10
C GLU A 23 -10.40 9.99 10.11
N ARG A 24 -10.11 9.21 11.17
CA ARG A 24 -8.86 8.47 11.30
C ARG A 24 -8.62 7.66 10.04
N ARG A 25 -7.52 7.96 9.36
CA ARG A 25 -7.10 7.21 8.17
C ARG A 25 -6.67 5.81 8.59
N VAL A 26 -6.82 4.83 7.71
CA VAL A 26 -6.34 3.47 7.96
C VAL A 26 -5.16 3.20 7.03
N PRO A 27 -4.16 2.40 7.46
CA PRO A 27 -3.16 1.87 6.54
C PRO A 27 -3.86 1.10 5.42
N ASP A 28 -3.65 1.54 4.19
CA ASP A 28 -4.22 0.91 2.99
C ASP A 28 -3.08 0.45 2.06
N GLN A 29 -3.43 -0.28 1.00
CA GLN A 29 -2.51 -0.77 -0.02
C GLN A 29 -1.34 -1.56 0.61
N ILE A 30 -1.66 -2.33 1.65
CA ILE A 30 -0.69 -3.08 2.46
C ILE A 30 -0.09 -4.18 1.59
N ARG A 31 1.24 -4.25 1.57
CA ARG A 31 1.99 -5.18 0.72
C ARG A 31 3.22 -5.74 1.43
N LEU A 32 3.48 -7.02 1.20
CA LEU A 32 4.66 -7.71 1.68
C LEU A 32 5.65 -7.87 0.53
N ALA A 33 6.91 -7.49 0.75
CA ALA A 33 8.01 -7.77 -0.17
C ALA A 33 9.07 -8.63 0.52
N PHE A 34 9.62 -9.58 -0.22
CA PHE A 34 10.76 -10.37 0.22
C PHE A 34 12.00 -9.47 0.33
N ALA A 35 12.70 -9.53 1.47
CA ALA A 35 13.87 -8.69 1.74
C ALA A 35 15.14 -9.51 2.04
N GLY A 36 15.19 -10.77 1.61
CA GLY A 36 16.32 -11.68 1.82
C GLY A 36 15.99 -12.83 2.79
N ASN A 37 17.02 -13.59 3.17
CA ASN A 37 16.89 -14.93 3.79
C ASN A 37 16.03 -14.99 5.07
N ASN A 38 15.99 -13.91 5.85
CA ASN A 38 15.30 -13.87 7.13
C ASN A 38 14.61 -12.51 7.34
N ALA A 39 14.27 -11.82 6.25
CA ALA A 39 13.70 -10.50 6.29
C ALA A 39 12.51 -10.34 5.33
N VAL A 40 11.52 -9.57 5.80
CA VAL A 40 10.32 -9.22 5.04
C VAL A 40 10.05 -7.74 5.22
N ASN A 41 9.73 -7.05 4.13
CA ASN A 41 9.32 -5.67 4.16
C ASN A 41 7.79 -5.57 4.18
N VAL A 42 7.25 -4.81 5.14
CA VAL A 42 5.85 -4.44 5.20
C VAL A 42 5.73 -3.01 4.68
N GLY A 43 5.14 -2.87 3.50
CA GLY A 43 4.82 -1.58 2.90
C GLY A 43 3.34 -1.25 3.02
N TRP A 44 3.02 0.03 3.17
CA TRP A 44 1.64 0.51 3.11
C TRP A 44 1.59 1.97 2.65
N HIS A 45 0.37 2.43 2.43
CA HIS A 45 0.02 3.79 2.08
C HIS A 45 -0.92 4.39 3.14
N SER A 46 -0.81 5.69 3.34
CA SER A 46 -1.81 6.50 4.04
C SER A 46 -1.86 7.88 3.40
N TYR A 47 -2.99 8.57 3.53
CA TYR A 47 -3.08 9.99 3.20
C TYR A 47 -2.73 10.85 4.41
N ALA A 48 -2.13 12.02 4.16
CA ALA A 48 -2.16 13.12 5.12
C ALA A 48 -3.59 13.62 5.34
N CYS A 49 -3.79 14.45 6.35
CA CYS A 49 -5.06 15.17 6.45
C CYS A 49 -5.28 16.08 5.24
N PRO A 50 -6.55 16.33 4.83
CA PRO A 50 -6.85 17.28 3.76
C PRO A 50 -6.15 18.62 3.98
N PHE A 51 -5.61 19.19 2.89
CA PHE A 51 -4.85 20.46 2.88
C PHE A 51 -3.54 20.46 3.70
N ARG A 52 -3.10 19.31 4.22
CA ARG A 52 -1.82 19.18 4.91
C ARG A 52 -0.84 18.32 4.10
N ILE A 53 0.44 18.57 4.33
CA ILE A 53 1.55 17.82 3.73
C ILE A 53 2.33 17.06 4.79
N ASP A 54 2.06 17.25 6.09
CA ASP A 54 2.80 16.59 7.14
C ASP A 54 2.62 15.08 7.11
N ASN A 55 3.65 14.37 7.58
CA ASN A 55 3.64 12.93 7.65
C ASN A 55 2.70 12.47 8.76
N PRO A 56 1.57 11.79 8.45
CA PRO A 56 0.62 11.34 9.46
C PRO A 56 1.13 10.14 10.28
N ASN A 57 2.28 9.56 9.91
CA ASN A 57 2.97 8.51 10.63
C ASN A 57 4.50 8.75 10.61
N PRO A 58 5.03 9.63 11.49
CA PRO A 58 6.45 9.98 11.54
C PRO A 58 7.33 8.85 12.11
N THR A 59 6.73 7.90 12.82
CA THR A 59 7.39 6.70 13.35
C THR A 59 6.70 5.41 12.87
N PRO A 60 6.79 5.10 11.56
CA PRO A 60 6.24 3.88 10.98
C PRO A 60 6.64 2.64 11.77
N THR A 61 5.64 1.99 12.40
CA THR A 61 5.86 0.91 13.36
C THR A 61 5.00 -0.30 13.03
N VAL A 62 5.59 -1.48 13.09
CA VAL A 62 4.91 -2.77 12.93
C VAL A 62 5.15 -3.64 14.16
N PHE A 63 4.07 -4.08 14.78
CA PHE A 63 4.09 -5.14 15.78
C PHE A 63 3.93 -6.48 15.07
N TYR A 64 4.71 -7.48 15.47
CA TYR A 64 4.64 -8.82 14.88
C TYR A 64 4.97 -9.92 15.89
N GLY A 65 4.59 -11.17 15.58
CA GLY A 65 4.79 -12.28 16.50
C GLY A 65 4.31 -13.61 15.94
N LEU A 66 4.54 -14.67 16.72
CA LEU A 66 4.10 -16.04 16.37
C LEU A 66 2.65 -16.34 16.81
N SER A 67 2.04 -15.43 17.59
CA SER A 67 0.66 -15.53 18.05
C SER A 67 -0.13 -14.33 17.56
N ARG A 68 -1.36 -14.58 17.07
CA ARG A 68 -2.29 -13.53 16.65
C ARG A 68 -2.69 -12.60 17.81
N THR A 69 -2.73 -13.11 19.03
CA THR A 69 -3.13 -12.35 20.23
C THR A 69 -1.94 -11.72 20.96
N THR A 70 -0.71 -12.09 20.62
CA THR A 70 0.50 -11.61 21.31
C THR A 70 1.62 -11.32 20.32
N LEU A 71 1.65 -10.07 19.83
CA LEU A 71 2.67 -9.55 18.93
C LEU A 71 3.87 -9.03 19.74
N LYS A 72 4.80 -9.94 20.08
CA LYS A 72 5.92 -9.67 21.00
C LYS A 72 7.05 -8.83 20.43
N PHE A 73 7.15 -8.75 19.10
CA PHE A 73 8.25 -8.08 18.43
C PHE A 73 7.76 -6.76 17.84
N THR A 74 8.66 -5.78 17.79
CA THR A 74 8.41 -4.45 17.23
C THR A 74 9.51 -4.13 16.23
N SER A 75 9.14 -3.62 15.07
CA SER A 75 10.07 -3.01 14.14
C SER A 75 9.61 -1.58 13.83
N VAL A 76 10.57 -0.68 13.75
CA VAL A 76 10.36 0.74 13.47
C VAL A 76 11.29 1.12 12.34
N ASN A 77 10.78 1.83 11.34
CA ASN A 77 11.61 2.48 10.34
C ASN A 77 11.22 3.97 10.28
N ARG A 78 12.20 4.87 10.19
CA ARG A 78 11.97 6.31 10.05
C ARG A 78 11.94 6.79 8.59
N GLN A 79 12.09 5.88 7.63
CA GLN A 79 12.02 6.21 6.22
C GLN A 79 10.59 6.16 5.71
N SER A 80 10.10 7.31 5.25
CA SER A 80 8.81 7.50 4.59
C SER A 80 9.01 8.33 3.33
N LYS A 81 8.25 8.06 2.27
CA LYS A 81 8.28 8.87 1.05
C LYS A 81 6.93 9.54 0.85
N ALA A 82 6.94 10.87 0.83
CA ALA A 82 5.78 11.64 0.39
C ALA A 82 5.67 11.58 -1.14
N TYR A 83 4.45 11.49 -1.64
CA TYR A 83 4.11 11.70 -3.03
C TYR A 83 2.99 12.74 -3.09
N ASN A 84 3.35 13.91 -3.61
CA ASN A 84 2.42 15.01 -3.85
C ASN A 84 2.56 15.41 -5.32
N ARG A 85 1.79 14.79 -6.20
CA ARG A 85 1.68 15.21 -7.59
C ARG A 85 0.22 15.19 -7.98
N ARG A 86 -0.21 16.24 -8.69
CA ARG A 86 -1.52 16.42 -9.36
C ARG A 86 -2.75 16.61 -8.47
N ASN A 87 -2.76 16.22 -7.19
CA ASN A 87 -3.91 16.47 -6.29
C ASN A 87 -3.52 17.37 -5.10
N ILE A 88 -3.89 18.65 -5.15
CA ILE A 88 -3.59 19.65 -4.11
C ILE A 88 -4.31 19.41 -2.78
N ILE A 89 -5.31 18.53 -2.75
CA ILE A 89 -6.14 18.26 -1.57
C ILE A 89 -5.67 16.98 -0.84
N LYS A 90 -4.95 16.08 -1.53
CA LYS A 90 -4.56 14.76 -1.00
C LYS A 90 -3.07 14.50 -1.20
N THR A 91 -2.29 14.62 -0.12
CA THR A 91 -0.90 14.16 -0.07
C THR A 91 -0.85 12.68 0.31
N SER A 92 -0.20 11.86 -0.53
CA SER A 92 0.03 10.44 -0.24
C SER A 92 1.35 10.22 0.47
N TRP A 93 1.37 9.31 1.43
CA TRP A 93 2.57 8.88 2.14
C TRP A 93 2.75 7.37 2.03
N PHE A 94 3.94 6.96 1.60
CA PHE A 94 4.33 5.57 1.49
C PHE A 94 5.35 5.21 2.55
N TYR A 95 5.12 4.08 3.18
CA TYR A 95 5.92 3.59 4.29
C TYR A 95 6.43 2.18 4.01
N SER A 96 7.55 1.84 4.65
CA SER A 96 8.22 0.58 4.47
C SER A 96 8.96 0.23 5.77
N VAL A 97 8.56 -0.85 6.44
CA VAL A 97 9.18 -1.33 7.67
C VAL A 97 9.69 -2.74 7.44
N GLU A 98 10.98 -2.96 7.68
CA GLU A 98 11.59 -4.27 7.53
C GLU A 98 11.50 -5.06 8.84
N LEU A 99 10.99 -6.29 8.77
CA LEU A 99 10.99 -7.27 9.84
C LEU A 99 12.20 -8.18 9.62
N ARG A 100 13.12 -8.25 10.58
CA ARG A 100 14.40 -8.99 10.49
C ARG A 100 14.43 -10.17 11.44
N ASN A 101 15.43 -11.04 11.28
CA ASN A 101 15.68 -12.19 12.15
C ASN A 101 14.48 -13.17 12.22
N LEU A 102 13.73 -13.28 11.12
CA LEU A 102 12.60 -14.19 11.03
C LEU A 102 13.10 -15.63 10.95
N LYS A 103 12.46 -16.53 11.71
CA LYS A 103 12.68 -17.96 11.57
C LYS A 103 12.17 -18.40 10.19
N PRO A 104 12.87 -19.31 9.48
CA PRO A 104 12.45 -19.76 8.17
C PRO A 104 11.12 -20.53 8.23
N SER A 105 10.35 -20.53 7.14
CA SER A 105 9.12 -21.33 6.99
C SER A 105 8.10 -21.20 8.13
N THR A 106 8.04 -20.04 8.78
CA THR A 106 7.29 -19.80 10.02
C THR A 106 6.16 -18.80 9.79
N ILE A 107 4.98 -19.06 10.33
CA ILE A 107 3.86 -18.12 10.27
C ILE A 107 4.09 -17.00 11.28
N TYR A 108 4.10 -15.77 10.78
CA TYR A 108 4.11 -14.55 11.58
C TYR A 108 2.79 -13.81 11.40
N TYR A 109 2.26 -13.31 12.50
CA TYR A 109 1.18 -12.33 12.54
C TYR A 109 1.77 -10.94 12.65
N TYR A 110 1.16 -9.95 12.02
CA TYR A 110 1.63 -8.57 12.11
C TYR A 110 0.48 -7.56 12.09
N LYS A 111 0.77 -6.38 12.65
CA LYS A 111 -0.16 -5.25 12.75
C LYS A 111 0.64 -3.95 12.61
N ILE A 112 0.20 -3.08 11.72
CA ILE A 112 0.71 -1.71 11.64
C ILE A 112 0.14 -0.93 12.82
N ALA A 113 1.01 -0.29 13.60
CA ALA A 113 0.62 0.45 14.79
C ALA A 113 -0.19 1.70 14.42
N ALA A 114 -1.06 2.13 15.33
CA ALA A 114 -1.70 3.43 15.20
C ALA A 114 -0.65 4.55 15.31
N SER A 115 -0.93 5.68 14.65
CA SER A 115 -0.23 6.95 14.82
C SER A 115 -1.25 8.05 15.11
N GLN A 116 -0.81 9.30 15.21
CA GLN A 116 -1.64 10.43 15.66
C GLN A 116 -2.96 10.57 14.89
N TYR A 117 -2.92 10.40 13.56
CA TYR A 117 -4.09 10.56 12.66
C TYR A 117 -4.41 9.29 11.86
N VAL A 118 -3.73 8.18 12.19
CA VAL A 118 -3.85 6.89 11.48
C VAL A 118 -4.21 5.80 12.47
N SER A 119 -5.35 5.16 12.28
CA SER A 119 -5.77 3.98 13.05
C SER A 119 -4.81 2.81 12.83
N ALA A 120 -4.74 1.90 13.79
CA ALA A 120 -4.00 0.66 13.58
C ALA A 120 -4.67 -0.20 12.51
N SER A 121 -3.89 -0.97 11.75
CA SER A 121 -4.44 -1.92 10.79
C SER A 121 -5.13 -3.11 11.47
N ASN A 122 -5.83 -3.93 10.68
CA ASN A 122 -6.15 -5.30 11.07
C ASN A 122 -4.87 -6.12 11.34
N ILE A 123 -5.04 -7.28 12.00
CA ILE A 123 -3.97 -8.26 12.15
C ILE A 123 -3.96 -9.16 10.92
N TYR A 124 -2.84 -9.15 10.21
CA TYR A 124 -2.56 -9.99 9.05
C TYR A 124 -1.57 -11.08 9.40
N SER A 125 -1.32 -12.00 8.47
CA SER A 125 -0.29 -13.03 8.64
C SER A 125 0.40 -13.37 7.33
N PHE A 126 1.64 -13.83 7.44
CA PHE A 126 2.42 -14.36 6.32
C PHE A 126 3.29 -15.51 6.80
N LYS A 127 3.73 -16.36 5.86
CA LYS A 127 4.75 -17.38 6.12
C LYS A 127 6.10 -16.85 5.67
N SER A 128 7.08 -16.82 6.55
CA SER A 128 8.44 -16.43 6.19
C SER A 128 9.05 -17.41 5.16
N PRO A 129 10.00 -16.93 4.35
CA PRO A 129 10.68 -17.75 3.34
C PRO A 129 11.38 -18.98 3.96
N PRO A 130 11.53 -20.09 3.21
CA PRO A 130 12.37 -21.19 3.66
C PRO A 130 13.85 -20.76 3.67
N THR A 131 14.68 -21.53 4.36
CA THR A 131 16.14 -21.38 4.27
C THR A 131 16.59 -21.58 2.82
N LEU A 132 17.55 -20.79 2.34
CA LEU A 132 18.14 -21.01 1.01
C LEU A 132 18.63 -22.46 0.87
N GLY A 133 18.36 -23.06 -0.28
CA GLY A 133 18.75 -24.44 -0.56
C GLY A 133 17.87 -25.51 0.10
N ASP A 134 16.84 -25.14 0.87
CA ASP A 134 15.89 -26.11 1.42
C ASP A 134 15.08 -26.78 0.30
N ARG A 135 15.20 -28.10 0.18
CA ARG A 135 14.53 -28.92 -0.85
C ARG A 135 13.31 -29.69 -0.31
N ARG A 136 12.95 -29.52 0.97
CA ARG A 136 11.83 -30.26 1.59
C ARG A 136 10.46 -29.85 1.05
N ARG A 137 10.35 -28.66 0.46
CA ARG A 137 9.10 -28.15 -0.13
C ARG A 137 9.41 -27.26 -1.33
N ALA A 138 8.64 -27.43 -2.40
CA ALA A 138 8.64 -26.49 -3.53
C ALA A 138 8.15 -25.10 -3.10
N ILE A 139 8.73 -24.06 -3.69
CA ILE A 139 8.22 -22.70 -3.63
C ILE A 139 7.31 -22.51 -4.85
N ASN A 140 6.05 -22.15 -4.60
CA ASN A 140 5.09 -21.90 -5.67
C ASN A 140 5.05 -20.41 -5.99
N ILE A 141 5.39 -20.06 -7.22
CA ILE A 141 5.44 -18.69 -7.72
C ILE A 141 4.36 -18.52 -8.80
N ALA A 142 3.47 -17.55 -8.62
CA ALA A 142 2.56 -17.11 -9.66
C ALA A 142 3.15 -15.89 -10.36
N ALA A 143 3.47 -16.02 -11.64
CA ALA A 143 4.00 -14.95 -12.47
C ALA A 143 2.95 -14.49 -13.48
N TYR A 144 2.80 -13.16 -13.60
CA TYR A 144 1.90 -12.52 -14.57
C TYR A 144 2.37 -11.07 -14.80
N GLY A 145 1.87 -10.43 -15.84
CA GLY A 145 2.10 -9.02 -16.15
C GLY A 145 0.81 -8.35 -16.58
N ASP A 146 0.89 -7.05 -16.84
CA ASP A 146 -0.12 -6.31 -17.60
C ASP A 146 -1.53 -6.42 -16.98
N LEU A 147 -1.59 -6.41 -15.64
CA LEU A 147 -2.86 -6.64 -14.94
C LEU A 147 -3.86 -5.55 -15.28
N GLY A 148 -3.47 -4.28 -15.08
CA GLY A 148 -4.26 -3.11 -15.45
C GLY A 148 -5.59 -2.94 -14.74
N VAL A 149 -6.02 -1.72 -14.48
CA VAL A 149 -7.46 -1.50 -14.23
C VAL A 149 -8.15 -1.26 -15.56
N ASP A 150 -9.36 -1.81 -15.72
CA ASP A 150 -10.13 -1.60 -16.93
C ASP A 150 -10.39 -0.10 -17.12
N GLY A 151 -9.77 0.50 -18.13
CA GLY A 151 -10.15 1.82 -18.63
C GLY A 151 -11.43 1.72 -19.47
N LEU A 152 -12.00 2.88 -19.84
CA LEU A 152 -13.17 2.93 -20.72
C LEU A 152 -12.93 2.19 -22.04
N LEU A 153 -11.77 2.41 -22.67
CA LEU A 153 -11.40 1.71 -23.91
C LEU A 153 -11.26 0.20 -23.69
N GLY A 154 -10.58 -0.25 -22.63
CA GLY A 154 -10.43 -1.68 -22.32
C GLY A 154 -11.77 -2.37 -22.05
N THR A 155 -12.71 -1.66 -21.42
CA THR A 155 -14.09 -2.15 -21.18
C THR A 155 -14.83 -2.36 -22.50
N VAL A 156 -14.68 -1.44 -23.46
CA VAL A 156 -15.36 -1.48 -24.75
C VAL A 156 -14.69 -2.49 -25.71
N THR A 157 -13.36 -2.57 -25.74
CA THR A 157 -12.63 -3.42 -26.70
C THR A 157 -12.50 -4.87 -26.24
N ASN A 158 -12.27 -5.09 -24.93
CA ASN A 158 -11.91 -6.41 -24.41
C ASN A 158 -13.00 -7.00 -23.49
N GLY A 159 -14.08 -6.25 -23.26
CA GLY A 159 -15.20 -6.62 -22.40
C GLY A 159 -15.02 -6.15 -20.95
N ALA A 160 -16.14 -5.85 -20.29
CA ALA A 160 -16.13 -5.34 -18.92
C ALA A 160 -15.59 -6.38 -17.90
N GLY A 161 -14.81 -5.88 -16.94
CA GLY A 161 -14.42 -6.60 -15.73
C GLY A 161 -13.27 -7.59 -15.91
N LEU A 162 -12.33 -7.34 -16.81
CA LEU A 162 -11.13 -8.18 -16.98
C LEU A 162 -10.23 -8.10 -15.75
N PHE A 163 -9.96 -6.89 -15.24
CA PHE A 163 -9.24 -6.72 -13.97
C PHE A 163 -9.86 -7.55 -12.85
N GLU A 164 -11.18 -7.47 -12.70
CA GLU A 164 -11.93 -8.19 -11.67
C GLU A 164 -11.92 -9.72 -11.87
N ARG A 165 -11.93 -10.19 -13.12
CA ARG A 165 -11.79 -11.62 -13.43
C ARG A 165 -10.38 -12.11 -13.09
N ALA A 166 -9.35 -11.36 -13.46
CA ALA A 166 -7.96 -11.67 -13.15
C ALA A 166 -7.73 -11.68 -11.63
N LEU A 167 -8.21 -10.66 -10.92
CA LEU A 167 -8.16 -10.59 -9.46
C LEU A 167 -8.83 -11.80 -8.81
N ARG A 168 -10.02 -12.21 -9.28
CA ARG A 168 -10.68 -13.43 -8.80
C ARG A 168 -9.85 -14.69 -9.07
N ALA A 169 -9.21 -14.80 -10.24
CA ALA A 169 -8.33 -15.93 -10.54
C ALA A 169 -7.12 -15.98 -9.59
N LEU A 170 -6.47 -14.83 -9.35
CA LEU A 170 -5.36 -14.72 -8.39
C LEU A 170 -5.80 -15.07 -6.96
N GLN A 171 -6.98 -14.63 -6.54
CA GLN A 171 -7.54 -14.97 -5.23
C GLN A 171 -7.83 -16.48 -5.09
N ARG A 172 -8.23 -17.17 -6.16
CA ARG A 172 -8.45 -18.63 -6.13
C ARG A 172 -7.16 -19.42 -5.92
N ILE A 173 -6.04 -18.95 -6.48
CA ILE A 173 -4.74 -19.61 -6.33
C ILE A 173 -3.98 -19.17 -5.07
N LEU A 174 -4.42 -18.11 -4.39
CA LEU A 174 -3.81 -17.57 -3.18
C LEU A 174 -3.41 -18.61 -2.11
N PRO A 175 -4.21 -19.67 -1.82
CA PRO A 175 -3.83 -20.68 -0.84
C PRO A 175 -2.65 -21.56 -1.28
N LYS A 176 -2.38 -21.64 -2.59
CA LYS A 176 -1.37 -22.53 -3.20
C LYS A 176 -0.07 -21.81 -3.56
N VAL A 177 -0.08 -20.48 -3.53
CA VAL A 177 1.04 -19.62 -3.98
C VAL A 177 1.76 -19.02 -2.78
N ASP A 178 3.09 -19.02 -2.84
CA ASP A 178 3.96 -18.40 -1.85
C ASP A 178 4.34 -16.96 -2.27
N PHE A 179 4.61 -16.76 -3.56
CA PHE A 179 5.04 -15.49 -4.14
C PHE A 179 4.22 -15.16 -5.38
N PHE A 180 3.83 -13.89 -5.50
CA PHE A 180 3.38 -13.29 -6.75
C PHE A 180 4.51 -12.45 -7.34
N LEU A 181 4.79 -12.68 -8.61
CA LEU A 181 5.74 -11.89 -9.39
C LEU A 181 4.95 -11.16 -10.49
N HIS A 182 4.85 -9.85 -10.35
CA HIS A 182 4.14 -8.98 -11.29
C HIS A 182 5.16 -8.28 -12.21
N HIS A 183 5.17 -8.69 -13.46
CA HIS A 183 6.07 -8.22 -14.50
C HIS A 183 5.56 -6.91 -15.13
N GLY A 184 5.76 -5.78 -14.46
CA GLY A 184 5.46 -4.46 -15.02
C GLY A 184 3.97 -4.16 -15.20
N ASP A 185 3.69 -2.97 -15.74
CA ASP A 185 2.36 -2.55 -16.20
C ASP A 185 1.23 -2.82 -15.20
N ILE A 186 1.50 -2.39 -13.97
CA ILE A 186 0.79 -2.86 -12.78
C ILE A 186 -0.69 -2.45 -12.81
N CYS A 187 -0.95 -1.18 -13.16
CA CYS A 187 -2.29 -0.60 -13.07
C CYS A 187 -2.71 0.17 -14.33
N TYR A 188 -1.80 0.46 -15.27
CA TYR A 188 -2.05 1.34 -16.43
C TYR A 188 -2.73 2.67 -16.08
N ALA A 189 -2.32 3.29 -14.96
CA ALA A 189 -2.93 4.53 -14.49
C ALA A 189 -2.75 5.71 -15.46
N ASP A 190 -1.71 5.66 -16.30
CA ASP A 190 -1.40 6.61 -17.37
C ASP A 190 -2.33 6.52 -18.59
N ASN A 191 -2.96 5.36 -18.82
CA ASN A 191 -3.98 5.16 -19.85
C ASN A 191 -5.36 5.69 -19.42
N THR A 192 -5.48 6.31 -18.25
CA THR A 192 -6.70 6.97 -17.80
C THR A 192 -6.79 8.34 -18.48
N PRO A 193 -7.72 8.59 -19.42
CA PRO A 193 -7.81 9.87 -20.10
C PRO A 193 -8.09 10.98 -19.09
N LEU A 194 -7.16 11.92 -19.00
CA LEU A 194 -7.04 12.94 -17.95
C LEU A 194 -8.26 13.90 -17.83
N LEU A 195 -9.24 13.84 -18.73
CA LEU A 195 -10.19 14.93 -18.93
C LEU A 195 -11.65 14.55 -19.19
N LEU A 196 -12.04 13.27 -19.23
CA LEU A 196 -13.42 12.94 -19.64
C LEU A 196 -14.30 12.21 -18.62
N PHE A 197 -13.79 11.56 -17.57
CA PHE A 197 -14.67 10.74 -16.70
C PHE A 197 -14.30 10.65 -15.21
N GLY A 198 -13.62 11.65 -14.63
CA GLY A 198 -13.51 11.76 -13.17
C GLY A 198 -12.76 10.62 -12.46
N LYS A 199 -11.81 9.96 -13.16
CA LYS A 199 -10.76 9.15 -12.53
C LYS A 199 -9.39 9.74 -12.88
N THR A 200 -8.64 10.21 -11.90
CA THR A 200 -7.25 10.65 -12.08
C THR A 200 -6.30 9.45 -12.11
N TYR A 201 -5.06 9.69 -12.55
CA TYR A 201 -3.97 8.70 -12.47
C TYR A 201 -3.87 8.10 -11.06
N GLU A 202 -3.94 8.96 -10.04
CA GLU A 202 -3.83 8.58 -8.64
C GLU A 202 -5.00 7.68 -8.21
N GLU A 203 -6.22 7.97 -8.66
CA GLU A 203 -7.40 7.16 -8.34
C GLU A 203 -7.37 5.77 -9.00
N ALA A 204 -6.81 5.66 -10.21
CA ALA A 204 -6.57 4.39 -10.85
C ALA A 204 -5.51 3.54 -10.09
N MET A 205 -4.41 4.19 -9.66
CA MET A 205 -3.39 3.54 -8.82
C MET A 205 -3.96 3.10 -7.47
N ASP A 206 -4.78 3.93 -6.84
CA ASP A 206 -5.37 3.65 -5.54
C ASP A 206 -6.35 2.48 -5.63
N TYR A 207 -7.28 2.50 -6.59
CA TYR A 207 -8.22 1.39 -6.81
C TYR A 207 -7.49 0.07 -7.07
N CYS A 208 -6.50 0.07 -7.98
CA CYS A 208 -5.70 -1.09 -8.32
C CYS A 208 -4.99 -1.69 -7.08
N GLN A 209 -4.27 -0.86 -6.32
CA GLN A 209 -3.48 -1.32 -5.17
C GLN A 209 -4.36 -1.73 -3.99
N THR A 210 -5.46 -1.01 -3.73
CA THR A 210 -6.43 -1.36 -2.68
C THR A 210 -7.12 -2.69 -3.02
N ALA A 211 -7.51 -2.91 -4.27
CA ALA A 211 -8.11 -4.18 -4.71
C ALA A 211 -7.15 -5.38 -4.56
N MET A 212 -5.85 -5.15 -4.78
CA MET A 212 -4.81 -6.16 -4.60
C MET A 212 -4.48 -6.45 -3.13
N MET A 213 -4.87 -5.60 -2.18
CA MET A 213 -4.48 -5.69 -0.77
C MET A 213 -4.81 -7.05 -0.12
N LYS A 214 -5.91 -7.69 -0.52
CA LYS A 214 -6.29 -9.02 -0.03
C LYS A 214 -5.22 -10.08 -0.32
N ILE A 215 -4.50 -9.92 -1.42
CA ILE A 215 -3.37 -10.77 -1.82
C ILE A 215 -2.08 -10.25 -1.16
N THR A 216 -1.76 -8.98 -1.37
CA THR A 216 -0.44 -8.43 -1.03
C THR A 216 -0.20 -8.29 0.47
N SER A 217 -1.25 -8.21 1.29
CA SER A 217 -1.12 -8.19 2.75
C SER A 217 -0.80 -9.56 3.37
N THR A 218 -0.90 -10.65 2.60
CA THR A 218 -0.70 -12.01 3.12
C THR A 218 0.28 -12.88 2.33
N ARG A 219 0.68 -12.43 1.13
CA ARG A 219 1.68 -13.08 0.27
C ARG A 219 2.72 -12.09 -0.20
N PHE A 220 3.91 -12.61 -0.46
CA PHE A 220 4.97 -11.81 -1.05
C PHE A 220 4.57 -11.39 -2.46
N TYR A 221 4.67 -10.10 -2.71
CA TYR A 221 4.31 -9.47 -3.97
C TYR A 221 5.50 -8.68 -4.49
N MET A 222 6.14 -9.23 -5.51
CA MET A 222 7.37 -8.71 -6.09
C MET A 222 7.01 -8.08 -7.43
N THR A 223 7.46 -6.85 -7.66
CA THR A 223 7.20 -6.12 -8.91
C THR A 223 8.50 -5.95 -9.69
N ALA A 224 8.42 -6.15 -11.00
CA ALA A 224 9.43 -5.67 -11.95
C ALA A 224 8.93 -4.39 -12.62
N VAL A 225 9.84 -3.49 -12.98
CA VAL A 225 9.52 -2.26 -13.71
C VAL A 225 9.69 -2.54 -15.20
N LEU A 226 8.61 -2.38 -15.98
CA LEU A 226 8.65 -2.34 -17.45
C LEU A 226 8.29 -0.94 -17.95
N THR A 227 8.36 -0.72 -19.26
CA THR A 227 8.45 0.57 -19.94
C THR A 227 7.38 1.59 -19.52
N TYR A 228 6.14 1.18 -19.21
CA TYR A 228 5.05 2.07 -18.77
C TYR A 228 5.09 2.44 -17.27
N SER A 229 6.00 1.84 -16.50
CA SER A 229 6.20 2.15 -15.07
C SER A 229 7.21 3.29 -14.82
N LYS A 230 7.89 3.77 -15.87
CA LYS A 230 8.76 4.96 -15.78
C LYS A 230 7.91 6.21 -15.97
N ILE A 231 7.52 6.86 -14.87
CA ILE A 231 7.18 8.28 -14.91
C ILE A 231 8.47 9.00 -15.34
N THR A 232 8.60 9.33 -16.63
CA THR A 232 9.73 10.11 -17.11
C THR A 232 9.68 11.47 -16.42
N ASN A 233 10.68 11.74 -15.58
CA ASN A 233 11.07 13.11 -15.25
C ASN A 233 11.48 13.79 -16.56
N LYS A 234 10.52 14.44 -17.24
CA LYS A 234 10.88 15.55 -18.11
C LYS A 234 11.05 16.77 -17.19
N PRO A 235 12.26 17.29 -17.01
CA PRO A 235 12.43 18.61 -16.42
C PRO A 235 11.74 19.62 -17.33
N SER A 236 10.97 20.52 -16.71
CA SER A 236 10.63 21.82 -17.30
C SER A 236 11.87 22.69 -17.39
#